data_AF-A0A803NQS8-F1
#
_entry.id   AF-A0A803NQS8-F1
#
_cell.length_a   1.000
_cell.length_b   1.000
_cell.length_c   1.000
_cell.angle_alpha   90.00
_cell.angle_beta   90.00
_cell.angle_gamma   90.00
#
_symmetry.space_group_name_H-M   'P 1'
#
loop_
_entity.id
_entity.type
_entity.pdbx_description
1 polymer ?
#
loop_
_entity_poly.entity_id
_entity_poly.type
_entity_poly.pdbx_seq_one_letter_code
_entity_poly.pdbx_strand_id
1 'polypeptide(L)'
;MLRTSMSLEDSLHEIMMPFFVLHGEADTVTDPEVSKALYEKASSIDKTMKLYPGMWHGLTSGEPDENVEIVFSDIISWLDKHTNERDHITSIQRPIPALSNGVVRLATTASVLPEKVSKKPRTHSPVRYLCGLKGRRLQHHSAM
;
A
#
# COMPACT_ATOMS: atom_id res chain seq x y z
N MET A 1 -5.60 26.95 -1.24
CA MET A 1 -6.11 25.59 -0.96
C MET A 1 -7.32 25.26 -1.83
N LEU A 2 -8.43 26.01 -1.79
CA LEU A 2 -9.64 25.69 -2.57
C LEU A 2 -9.43 25.47 -4.08
N ARG A 3 -8.70 26.37 -4.76
CA ARG A 3 -8.42 26.24 -6.21
C ARG A 3 -7.69 24.95 -6.57
N THR A 4 -6.79 24.50 -5.70
CA THR A 4 -6.04 23.26 -5.88
C THR A 4 -6.95 22.05 -5.69
N SER A 5 -7.84 22.08 -4.69
CA SER A 5 -8.84 21.03 -4.48
C SER A 5 -9.77 20.90 -5.69
N MET A 6 -10.30 22.01 -6.19
CA MET A 6 -11.16 22.00 -7.39
C MET A 6 -10.42 21.45 -8.62
N SER A 7 -9.18 21.90 -8.85
CA SER A 7 -8.37 21.39 -9.96
C SER A 7 -8.10 19.89 -9.84
N LEU A 8 -7.96 19.36 -8.62
CA LEU A 8 -7.78 17.93 -8.38
C LEU A 8 -9.07 17.14 -8.64
N GLU A 9 -10.21 17.68 -8.19
CA GLU A 9 -11.54 17.09 -8.44
C GLU A 9 -11.86 16.98 -9.93
N ASP A 10 -11.42 17.96 -10.72
CA ASP A 10 -11.55 17.97 -12.19
C ASP A 10 -10.65 16.91 -12.85
N SER A 11 -9.47 16.62 -12.28
CA SER A 11 -8.50 15.67 -12.82
C SER A 11 -8.64 14.24 -12.28
N LEU A 12 -9.66 13.91 -11.48
CA LEU A 12 -9.83 12.56 -10.91
C LEU A 12 -9.91 11.46 -11.98
N HIS A 13 -10.44 11.79 -13.15
CA HIS A 13 -10.54 10.88 -14.29
C HIS A 13 -9.17 10.41 -14.83
N GLU A 14 -8.09 11.13 -14.53
CA GLU A 14 -6.73 10.77 -14.95
C GLU A 14 -6.14 9.60 -14.13
N ILE A 15 -6.78 9.23 -13.01
CA ILE A 15 -6.35 8.13 -12.14
C ILE A 15 -6.67 6.79 -12.81
N MET A 16 -5.64 6.10 -13.32
CA MET A 16 -5.77 4.82 -14.04
C MET A 16 -5.19 3.61 -13.29
N MET A 17 -4.40 3.83 -12.24
CA MET A 17 -3.76 2.75 -11.48
C MET A 17 -4.79 1.98 -10.63
N PRO A 18 -4.56 0.69 -10.34
CA PRO A 18 -5.40 -0.05 -9.39
C PRO A 18 -5.41 0.61 -8.00
N PHE A 19 -6.57 0.67 -7.34
CA PHE A 19 -6.67 1.22 -5.98
C PHE A 19 -7.80 0.64 -5.15
N PHE A 20 -7.68 0.80 -3.83
CA PHE A 20 -8.69 0.42 -2.85
C PHE A 20 -9.02 1.59 -1.91
N VAL A 21 -10.27 2.04 -1.94
CA VAL A 21 -10.78 3.09 -1.05
C VAL A 21 -11.43 2.46 0.17
N LEU A 22 -11.00 2.89 1.34
CA LEU A 22 -11.53 2.50 2.65
C LEU A 22 -12.00 3.77 3.36
N HIS A 23 -13.27 3.82 3.78
CA HIS A 23 -13.82 5.03 4.40
C HIS A 23 -14.80 4.69 5.52
N GLY A 24 -14.71 5.40 6.64
CA GLY A 24 -15.67 5.25 7.74
C GLY A 24 -16.95 6.02 7.43
N GLU A 25 -18.12 5.38 7.49
CA GLU A 25 -19.39 6.02 7.10
C GLU A 25 -19.79 7.17 8.04
N ALA A 26 -19.28 7.17 9.28
CA ALA A 26 -19.49 8.23 10.26
C ALA A 26 -18.30 9.21 10.34
N ASP A 27 -17.39 9.22 9.36
CA ASP A 27 -16.28 10.18 9.32
C ASP A 27 -16.77 11.63 9.17
N THR A 28 -16.53 12.44 10.20
CA THR A 28 -16.87 13.88 10.22
C THR A 28 -15.70 14.78 9.84
N VAL A 29 -14.50 14.22 9.66
CA VAL A 29 -13.28 14.95 9.24
C VAL A 29 -13.20 14.98 7.73
N THR A 30 -13.47 13.85 7.08
CA THR A 30 -13.49 13.72 5.61
C THR A 30 -14.81 13.12 5.17
N ASP A 31 -15.60 13.88 4.42
CA ASP A 31 -16.91 13.45 3.94
C ASP A 31 -16.77 12.19 3.03
N PRO A 32 -17.49 11.09 3.32
CA PRO A 32 -17.51 9.89 2.47
C PRO A 32 -17.84 10.17 1.00
N GLU A 33 -18.58 11.24 0.69
CA GLU A 33 -18.91 11.63 -0.69
C GLU A 33 -17.67 11.98 -1.52
N VAL A 34 -16.59 12.48 -0.90
CA VAL A 34 -15.32 12.75 -1.59
C VAL A 34 -14.68 11.44 -2.08
N SER A 35 -14.68 10.42 -1.22
CA SER A 35 -14.20 9.08 -1.55
C SER A 35 -15.06 8.41 -2.62
N LYS A 36 -16.39 8.60 -2.58
CA LYS A 36 -17.29 8.14 -3.64
C LYS A 36 -17.00 8.84 -4.98
N ALA A 37 -16.80 10.15 -4.97
CA ALA A 37 -16.46 10.91 -6.17
C ALA A 37 -15.15 10.42 -6.81
N LEU A 38 -14.12 10.11 -6.01
CA LEU A 38 -12.89 9.47 -6.50
C LEU A 38 -13.20 8.11 -7.15
N TYR A 39 -13.94 7.25 -6.46
CA TYR A 39 -14.28 5.92 -6.96
C TYR A 39 -15.05 6.00 -8.28
N GLU A 40 -16.03 6.89 -8.39
CA GLU A 40 -16.86 7.03 -9.58
C GLU A 40 -16.09 7.62 -10.77
N LYS A 41 -15.38 8.73 -10.54
CA LYS A 41 -14.76 9.51 -11.62
C LYS A 41 -13.45 8.92 -12.15
N ALA A 42 -12.70 8.18 -11.34
CA ALA A 42 -11.42 7.62 -11.79
C ALA A 42 -11.57 6.65 -12.97
N SER A 43 -10.66 6.72 -13.94
CA SER A 43 -10.64 5.81 -15.10
C SER A 43 -9.99 4.45 -14.80
N SER A 44 -9.62 4.18 -13.55
CA SER A 44 -9.05 2.90 -13.14
C SER A 44 -10.01 1.74 -13.42
N ILE A 45 -9.48 0.71 -14.08
CA ILE A 45 -10.21 -0.53 -14.40
C ILE A 45 -10.38 -1.38 -13.14
N ASP A 46 -9.39 -1.34 -12.25
CA ASP A 46 -9.32 -2.15 -11.04
C ASP A 46 -9.41 -1.26 -9.80
N LYS A 47 -10.64 -0.92 -9.44
CA LYS A 47 -10.93 -0.07 -8.29
C LYS A 47 -11.94 -0.73 -7.38
N THR A 48 -11.64 -0.74 -6.10
CA THR A 48 -12.51 -1.27 -5.04
C THR A 48 -12.81 -0.17 -4.04
N MET A 49 -14.02 -0.16 -3.47
CA MET A 49 -14.38 0.74 -2.38
C MET A 49 -15.15 -0.02 -1.30
N LYS A 50 -14.84 0.25 -0.03
CA LYS A 50 -15.57 -0.27 1.12
C LYS A 50 -15.87 0.86 2.10
N LEU A 51 -17.16 1.00 2.43
CA LEU A 51 -17.65 1.86 3.50
C LEU A 51 -17.84 1.02 4.76
N TYR A 52 -17.35 1.50 5.89
CA TYR A 52 -17.51 0.84 7.18
C TYR A 52 -18.55 1.56 8.03
N PRO A 53 -19.73 0.96 8.25
CA PRO A 53 -20.80 1.59 9.03
C PRO A 53 -20.36 1.92 10.45
N GLY A 54 -20.63 3.16 10.87
CA GLY A 54 -20.33 3.65 12.23
C GLY A 54 -18.86 3.93 12.54
N MET A 55 -17.93 3.56 11.66
CA MET A 55 -16.51 3.90 11.81
C MET A 55 -16.25 5.35 11.40
N TRP A 56 -15.26 5.98 12.03
CA TRP A 56 -14.85 7.36 11.84
C TRP A 56 -13.62 7.46 10.92
N HIS A 57 -12.86 8.56 11.06
CA HIS A 57 -11.71 8.88 10.23
C HIS A 57 -10.53 7.92 10.40
N GLY A 58 -10.24 7.50 11.64
CA GLY A 58 -9.01 6.83 12.01
C GLY A 58 -9.03 5.31 11.82
N LEU A 59 -9.36 4.80 10.63
CA LEU A 59 -9.61 3.36 10.40
C LEU A 59 -8.49 2.40 10.87
N THR A 60 -7.23 2.86 10.92
CA THR A 60 -6.07 2.01 11.26
C THR A 60 -5.51 2.21 12.67
N SER A 61 -5.99 3.20 13.43
CA SER A 61 -5.45 3.50 14.78
C SER A 61 -6.34 4.33 15.71
N GLY A 62 -7.52 4.76 15.27
CA GLY A 62 -8.49 5.57 16.03
C GLY A 62 -9.82 4.88 16.29
N GLU A 63 -9.94 3.61 15.90
CA GLU A 63 -11.11 2.77 16.05
C GLU A 63 -10.88 1.71 17.15
N PRO A 64 -11.94 1.04 17.65
CA PRO A 64 -11.79 -0.14 18.50
C PRO A 64 -10.90 -1.20 17.84
N ASP A 65 -10.18 -1.99 18.65
CA ASP A 65 -9.23 -2.98 18.15
C ASP A 65 -9.88 -3.94 17.13
N GLU A 66 -11.11 -4.40 17.40
CA GLU A 66 -11.83 -5.30 16.50
C GLU A 66 -12.09 -4.70 15.12
N ASN A 67 -12.41 -3.40 15.09
CA ASN A 67 -12.64 -2.64 13.87
C ASN A 67 -11.34 -2.44 13.08
N VAL A 68 -10.24 -2.11 13.77
CA VAL A 68 -8.91 -1.97 13.17
C VAL A 68 -8.46 -3.29 12.53
N GLU A 69 -8.66 -4.42 13.22
CA GLU A 69 -8.32 -5.74 12.70
C GLU A 69 -9.11 -6.10 11.43
N ILE A 70 -10.40 -5.75 11.35
CA ILE A 70 -11.21 -5.92 10.14
C ILE A 70 -10.61 -5.12 8.97
N VAL A 71 -10.29 -3.85 9.21
CA VAL A 71 -9.70 -2.96 8.18
C VAL A 71 -8.38 -3.52 7.67
N PHE A 72 -7.48 -3.96 8.56
CA PHE A 72 -6.22 -4.58 8.14
C PHE A 72 -6.43 -5.90 7.39
N SER A 73 -7.37 -6.74 7.81
CA SER A 73 -7.72 -7.97 7.10
C SER A 73 -8.17 -7.71 5.67
N ASP A 74 -9.00 -6.67 5.46
CA ASP A 74 -9.44 -6.27 4.11
C ASP A 74 -8.27 -5.73 3.27
N ILE A 75 -7.39 -4.90 3.83
CA ILE A 75 -6.19 -4.39 3.15
C ILE A 75 -5.30 -5.55 2.69
N ILE A 76 -4.99 -6.47 3.59
CA ILE A 76 -4.12 -7.62 3.30
C ILE A 76 -4.75 -8.49 2.22
N SER A 77 -6.05 -8.81 2.35
CA SER A 77 -6.77 -9.61 1.36
C SER A 77 -6.77 -8.97 -0.03
N TRP A 78 -6.92 -7.65 -0.09
CA TRP A 78 -6.82 -6.91 -1.35
C TRP A 78 -5.41 -6.98 -1.93
N LEU A 79 -4.37 -6.76 -1.12
CA LEU A 79 -2.98 -6.83 -1.59
C LEU A 79 -2.60 -8.23 -2.06
N ASP A 80 -2.98 -9.27 -1.32
CA ASP A 80 -2.75 -10.67 -1.69
C ASP A 80 -3.36 -10.98 -3.06
N LYS A 81 -4.57 -10.50 -3.36
CA LYS A 81 -5.19 -10.68 -4.67
C LYS A 81 -4.37 -10.07 -5.83
N HIS A 82 -3.64 -8.98 -5.59
CA HIS A 82 -2.88 -8.26 -6.62
C HIS A 82 -1.38 -8.61 -6.64
N THR A 83 -0.90 -9.39 -5.68
CA THR A 83 0.52 -9.77 -5.56
C THR A 83 0.76 -11.27 -5.69
N ASN A 84 -0.27 -12.10 -5.55
CA ASN A 84 -0.16 -13.54 -5.76
C ASN A 84 -0.05 -13.86 -7.26
N GLU A 85 1.19 -13.91 -7.75
CA GLU A 85 1.53 -14.22 -9.13
C GLU A 85 1.09 -15.65 -9.54
N ARG A 86 0.15 -15.71 -10.47
CA ARG A 86 0.20 -16.69 -11.58
C ARG A 86 0.13 -16.07 -12.98
N ASP A 87 -0.09 -14.75 -13.13
CA ASP A 87 -0.50 -14.19 -14.43
C ASP A 87 0.38 -13.06 -15.02
N HIS A 88 1.61 -12.83 -14.54
CA HIS A 88 2.39 -11.64 -14.92
C HIS A 88 3.47 -11.79 -16.01
N ILE A 89 3.48 -12.85 -16.84
CA ILE A 89 4.41 -12.91 -17.98
C ILE A 89 3.92 -12.16 -19.23
N THR A 90 2.66 -11.74 -19.34
CA THR A 90 2.12 -11.31 -20.66
C THR A 90 1.97 -9.80 -20.91
N SER A 91 2.38 -8.91 -19.99
CA SER A 91 2.20 -7.45 -20.19
C SER A 91 3.48 -6.64 -20.48
N ILE A 92 4.67 -7.23 -20.46
CA ILE A 92 5.92 -6.52 -20.81
C ILE A 92 6.16 -6.61 -22.32
N GLN A 93 5.23 -6.13 -23.13
CA GLN A 93 5.51 -5.81 -24.53
C GLN A 93 4.63 -4.66 -25.02
N ARG A 94 4.86 -3.49 -24.41
CA ARG A 94 4.56 -2.21 -25.07
C ARG A 94 5.88 -1.50 -25.33
N PRO A 95 6.23 -1.16 -26.59
CA PRO A 95 7.47 -0.47 -26.88
C PRO A 95 7.46 0.89 -26.20
N ILE A 96 8.45 1.15 -25.35
CA ILE A 96 8.71 2.49 -24.83
C ILE A 96 9.24 3.34 -26.01
N PRO A 97 8.61 4.46 -26.38
CA PRO A 97 9.21 5.39 -27.33
C PRO A 97 10.48 5.97 -26.72
N ALA A 98 11.61 5.83 -27.41
CA ALA A 98 12.91 6.29 -26.94
C ALA A 98 12.92 7.81 -26.75
N LEU A 99 13.05 8.28 -25.50
CA LEU A 99 13.36 9.67 -25.20
C LEU A 99 14.87 9.89 -25.48
N SER A 100 15.18 10.54 -26.61
CA SER A 100 16.54 10.85 -27.01
C SER A 100 17.10 12.02 -26.19
N ASN A 101 17.57 11.75 -24.97
CA ASN A 101 18.43 12.68 -24.25
C ASN A 101 19.86 12.15 -24.32
N GLY A 102 20.66 12.82 -25.16
CA GLY A 102 22.03 12.48 -25.44
C GLY A 102 22.89 12.45 -24.19
N VAL A 103 23.31 11.24 -23.81
CA VAL A 103 24.48 11.00 -22.99
C VAL A 103 25.25 9.85 -23.64
N VAL A 104 26.38 10.18 -24.25
CA VAL A 104 27.31 9.20 -24.83
C VAL A 104 27.92 8.40 -23.68
N ARG A 105 27.72 7.08 -23.67
CA ARG A 105 28.48 6.16 -22.82
C ARG A 105 29.54 5.44 -23.65
N LEU A 106 30.79 5.68 -23.27
CA LEU A 106 32.00 5.08 -23.81
C LEU A 106 31.94 3.55 -23.66
N ALA A 107 32.19 2.83 -24.75
CA ALA A 107 32.20 1.37 -24.77
C ALA A 107 33.35 0.82 -23.92
N THR A 108 33.07 -0.21 -23.12
CA THR A 108 34.10 -1.15 -22.68
C THR A 108 33.54 -2.56 -22.77
N THR A 109 34.00 -3.25 -23.79
CA THR A 109 33.80 -4.68 -24.03
C THR A 109 34.76 -5.48 -23.17
N ALA A 110 34.26 -6.40 -22.35
CA ALA A 110 34.95 -7.65 -22.08
C ALA A 110 33.95 -8.71 -21.59
N SER A 111 33.87 -9.77 -22.37
CA SER A 111 33.23 -11.07 -22.15
C SER A 111 33.76 -11.82 -20.93
N VAL A 112 32.97 -12.76 -20.37
CA VAL A 112 33.21 -14.22 -20.35
C VAL A 112 32.18 -14.93 -19.43
N LEU A 113 31.88 -16.18 -19.81
CA LEU A 113 30.86 -17.16 -19.43
C LEU A 113 31.11 -17.88 -18.06
N PRO A 114 30.31 -18.90 -17.65
CA PRO A 114 29.73 -19.07 -16.30
C PRO A 114 30.43 -20.13 -15.43
N GLU A 115 30.05 -20.23 -14.15
CA GLU A 115 30.36 -21.44 -13.37
C GLU A 115 29.29 -21.87 -12.33
N LYS A 116 29.40 -23.14 -11.96
CA LYS A 116 28.37 -24.11 -11.57
C LYS A 116 27.88 -24.06 -10.11
N VAL A 117 26.68 -24.62 -9.98
CA VAL A 117 25.99 -25.20 -8.82
C VAL A 117 26.88 -25.96 -7.83
N SER A 118 26.63 -25.77 -6.52
CA SER A 118 26.79 -26.81 -5.49
C SER A 118 25.76 -26.65 -4.37
N LYS A 119 25.18 -27.77 -3.91
CA LYS A 119 24.10 -27.90 -2.91
C LYS A 119 24.64 -28.37 -1.55
N LYS A 120 23.95 -27.98 -0.46
CA LYS A 120 23.65 -28.66 0.84
C LYS A 120 24.03 -27.81 2.09
N PRO A 121 23.51 -28.11 3.30
CA PRO A 121 22.14 -28.50 3.70
C PRO A 121 21.57 -27.58 4.82
N ARG A 122 20.29 -27.79 5.18
CA ARG A 122 19.52 -27.05 6.20
C ARG A 122 20.00 -27.27 7.64
N THR A 123 19.93 -26.23 8.47
CA THR A 123 19.71 -26.36 9.92
C THR A 123 18.71 -25.31 10.40
N HIS A 124 17.66 -25.77 11.09
CA HIS A 124 16.66 -24.94 11.75
C HIS A 124 17.25 -24.34 13.04
N SER A 125 17.08 -23.03 13.24
CA SER A 125 17.22 -22.39 14.55
C SER A 125 15.97 -21.54 14.83
N PRO A 126 15.44 -21.53 16.07
CA PRO A 126 14.21 -20.83 16.39
C PRO A 126 14.51 -19.33 16.56
N VAL A 127 13.85 -18.50 15.75
CA VAL A 127 13.86 -17.05 15.94
C VAL A 127 13.09 -16.74 17.23
N ARG A 128 13.82 -16.34 18.27
CA ARG A 128 13.25 -15.78 19.51
C ARG A 128 12.99 -14.29 19.28
N TYR A 129 11.72 -13.91 19.17
CA TYR A 129 11.31 -12.51 19.33
C TYR A 129 11.43 -12.14 20.81
N LEU A 130 12.52 -11.47 21.19
CA LEU A 130 12.64 -10.84 22.50
C LEU A 130 12.02 -9.45 22.41
N CYS A 131 10.73 -9.32 22.72
CA CYS A 131 10.19 -8.05 23.18
C CYS A 131 10.79 -7.76 24.57
N GLY A 132 11.65 -6.74 24.63
CA GLY A 132 12.49 -6.47 25.78
C GLY A 132 12.36 -5.04 26.29
N LEU A 133 11.16 -4.60 26.66
CA LEU A 133 10.99 -3.47 27.57
C LEU A 133 10.72 -4.00 28.99
N LYS A 134 11.80 -4.34 29.70
CA LYS A 134 11.83 -4.20 31.18
C LYS A 134 12.09 -2.71 31.41
N GLY A 135 11.28 -1.91 32.07
CA GLY A 135 10.43 -2.15 33.22
C GLY A 135 10.92 -1.26 34.35
N ARG A 136 10.04 -0.45 34.95
CA ARG A 136 10.13 0.00 36.35
C ARG A 136 8.77 0.53 36.80
N ARG A 137 8.11 -0.25 37.65
CA ARG A 137 7.09 0.23 38.58
C ARG A 137 7.80 1.02 39.67
N LEU A 138 7.27 2.17 40.04
CA LEU A 138 7.24 2.65 41.42
C LEU A 138 5.94 3.42 41.65
N GLN A 139 5.35 3.20 42.82
CA GLN A 139 4.01 3.59 43.24
C GLN A 139 3.96 4.96 43.93
N HIS A 140 2.71 5.44 44.14
CA HIS A 140 2.21 6.47 45.08
C HIS A 140 2.53 7.95 44.70
N HIS A 141 1.66 8.96 44.85
CA HIS A 141 0.55 9.22 45.79
C HIS A 141 -0.58 10.08 45.16
N SER A 142 -1.79 9.99 45.73
CA SER A 142 -2.89 10.96 45.57
C SER A 142 -2.54 12.35 46.12
N ALA A 143 -3.09 13.39 45.52
CA ALA A 143 -3.43 14.67 46.17
C ALA A 143 -4.66 15.28 45.46
N MET A 144 -5.42 16.05 46.26
CA MET A 144 -6.78 16.56 46.08
C MET A 144 -7.11 17.28 44.78
#